data_AF-A0A800JPD8-F1
#
_entry.id   AF-A0A800JPD8-F1
#
_cell.length_a   1.000
_cell.length_b   1.000
_cell.length_c   1.000
_cell.angle_alpha   90.00
_cell.angle_beta   90.00
_cell.angle_gamma   90.00
#
_symmetry.space_group_name_H-M   'P 1'
#
loop_
_entity.id
_entity.type
_entity.pdbx_description
1 polymer ?
#
loop_
_entity_poly.entity_id
_entity_poly.type
_entity_poly.pdbx_seq_one_letter_code
_entity_poly.pdbx_strand_id
1 'polypeptide(L)' 'MIEEKPKKEPDYYIGVGLCFGVAFGALYDNIGLGIALGLVFGVAWQQNAKKKISKKQELPPKNN' A
#
# COMPACT_ATOMS: atom_id res chain seq x y z
N MET A 1 -16.85 -1.78 -26.16
CA MET A 1 -16.47 -0.91 -25.02
C MET A 1 -15.65 -1.76 -24.09
N ILE A 2 -14.33 -1.55 -24.06
CA ILE A 2 -13.44 -2.35 -23.21
C ILE A 2 -13.45 -1.68 -21.84
N GLU A 3 -14.04 -2.37 -20.87
CA GLU A 3 -14.12 -1.94 -19.48
C GLU A 3 -12.72 -2.13 -18.85
N GLU A 4 -11.93 -1.07 -18.81
CA GLU A 4 -10.66 -1.07 -18.08
C GLU A 4 -10.96 -1.21 -16.59
N LYS A 5 -10.73 -2.41 -16.04
CA LYS A 5 -10.82 -2.65 -14.59
C LYS A 5 -9.79 -1.75 -13.90
N PRO A 6 -10.19 -0.90 -12.94
CA PRO A 6 -9.26 -0.02 -12.24
C PRO A 6 -8.23 -0.90 -11.56
N LYS A 7 -6.98 -0.81 -12.02
CA LYS A 7 -5.83 -1.47 -11.41
C LYS A 7 -5.69 -0.84 -10.03
N LYS A 8 -6.23 -1.49 -9.00
CA LYS A 8 -6.15 -1.03 -7.60
C LYS A 8 -4.67 -0.96 -7.24
N GLU A 9 -4.13 0.24 -7.24
CA GLU A 9 -2.73 0.46 -6.95
C GLU A 9 -2.44 0.03 -5.51
N PRO A 10 -1.33 -0.70 -5.30
CA PRO A 10 -0.97 -1.22 -3.98
C PRO A 10 -0.58 -0.11 -2.99
N ASP A 11 -0.54 1.15 -3.42
CA ASP A 11 -0.07 2.29 -2.65
C ASP A 11 -1.07 2.83 -1.64
N TYR A 12 -2.33 2.38 -1.71
CA TYR A 12 -3.37 2.73 -0.73
C TYR A 12 -2.98 2.32 0.70
N TYR A 13 -2.34 1.16 0.88
CA TYR A 13 -1.99 0.65 2.21
C TYR A 13 -0.90 1.46 2.91
N ILE A 14 0.01 2.09 2.16
CA ILE A 14 1.01 3.00 2.73
C ILE A 14 0.34 4.29 3.17
N GLY A 15 -0.53 4.88 2.34
CA GLY A 15 -1.24 6.11 2.69
C GLY A 15 -2.12 5.94 3.94
N VAL A 16 -2.84 4.81 4.03
CA VAL A 16 -3.64 4.47 5.21
C VAL A 16 -2.75 4.25 6.43
N GLY A 17 -1.69 3.45 6.33
CA GLY A 17 -0.75 3.22 7.43
C GLY A 17 -0.12 4.51 7.95
N LEU A 18 0.25 5.43 7.06
CA LEU A 18 0.82 6.72 7.41
C LEU A 18 -0.21 7.64 8.10
N CYS A 19 -1.45 7.72 7.59
CA CYS A 19 -2.49 8.56 8.19
C CYS A 19 -2.87 8.10 9.60
N PHE A 20 -3.06 6.79 9.80
CA PHE A 20 -3.26 6.23 11.13
C PHE A 20 -2.03 6.40 12.02
N GLY A 21 -0.83 6.19 11.48
CA GLY A 21 0.42 6.42 12.20
C GLY A 21 0.55 7.83 12.72
N VAL A 22 0.26 8.85 11.90
CA VAL A 22 0.26 10.26 12.31
C VAL A 22 -0.81 10.52 13.37
N ALA A 23 -2.02 9.98 13.22
CA ALA A 23 -3.09 10.15 14.20
C ALA A 23 -2.72 9.54 15.57
N PHE A 24 -2.17 8.33 15.60
CA PHE A 24 -1.68 7.72 16.83
C PHE A 24 -0.45 8.47 17.38
N GLY A 25 0.48 8.88 16.53
CA GLY A 25 1.65 9.67 16.95
C GLY A 25 1.26 11.00 17.60
N ALA A 26 0.22 11.66 17.09
CA ALA A 26 -0.34 12.88 17.67
C ALA A 26 -1.00 12.62 19.04
N LEU A 27 -1.65 11.47 19.23
CA LEU A 27 -2.23 11.09 20.53
C LEU A 27 -1.18 10.81 21.61
N TYR A 28 0.01 10.33 21.22
CA TYR A 28 1.11 10.04 22.13
C TYR A 28 2.12 11.20 22.25
N ASP A 29 1.81 12.39 21.70
CA ASP A 29 2.72 13.55 21.59
C ASP A 29 4.09 13.19 20.96
N ASN A 30 4.12 12.09 20.20
CA ASN A 30 5.31 11.50 19.60
C ASN A 30 5.02 11.10 18.16
N ILE A 31 4.87 12.12 17.32
CA ILE A 31 4.59 11.99 15.89
C ILE A 31 5.65 11.12 15.20
N GLY A 32 6.92 11.19 15.63
CA GLY A 32 8.00 10.36 15.09
C GLY A 32 7.75 8.86 15.28
N LEU A 33 7.28 8.44 16.46
CA LEU A 33 6.91 7.05 16.74
C LEU A 33 5.70 6.61 15.91
N GLY A 34 4.69 7.48 15.81
CA GLY A 34 3.50 7.21 15.01
C GLY A 34 3.79 7.03 13.52
N ILE A 35 4.58 7.93 12.92
CA ILE A 35 5.00 7.83 11.52
C ILE A 35 5.84 6.57 11.30
N ALA A 36 6.81 6.28 12.18
CA ALA A 36 7.66 5.11 12.04
C ALA A 36 6.86 3.80 12.08
N LEU A 37 5.92 3.67 13.03
CA LEU A 37 5.05 2.51 13.12
C LEU A 37 4.10 2.43 11.92
N GLY A 38 3.40 3.52 11.60
CA GLY A 38 2.47 3.58 10.49
C GLY A 38 3.11 3.24 9.13
N LEU A 39 4.32 3.73 8.89
CA LEU A 39 5.10 3.44 7.69
C LEU A 39 5.56 1.97 7.67
N VAL A 40 6.10 1.43 8.77
CA VAL A 40 6.54 0.03 8.85
C VAL A 40 5.37 -0.92 8.61
N PHE A 41 4.21 -0.69 9.23
CA PHE A 41 3.02 -1.52 9.00
C PHE A 41 2.47 -1.36 7.58
N GLY A 42 2.38 -0.13 7.07
CA GLY A 42 1.91 0.14 5.71
C GLY A 42 2.79 -0.50 4.64
N VAL A 43 4.11 -0.38 4.77
CA VAL A 43 5.09 -0.98 3.85
C VAL A 43 5.15 -2.50 4.00
N ALA A 44 5.10 -3.06 5.22
CA ALA A 44 5.09 -4.51 5.42
C ALA A 44 3.82 -5.15 4.81
N TRP A 45 2.67 -4.50 4.97
CA TRP A 45 1.41 -4.94 4.34
C TRP A 45 1.49 -4.82 2.83
N GLN A 46 2.06 -3.72 2.33
CA GLN A 46 2.27 -3.51 0.91
C GLN A 46 3.24 -4.54 0.30
N GLN A 47 4.35 -4.87 0.95
CA GLN A 47 5.30 -5.87 0.44
C GLN A 47 4.64 -7.26 0.35
N ASN A 48 3.85 -7.63 1.35
CA ASN A 48 3.05 -8.86 1.31
C ASN A 48 1.98 -8.85 0.21
N ALA A 49 1.37 -7.68 -0.07
CA ALA A 49 0.42 -7.51 -1.16
C ALA A 49 1.09 -7.51 -2.54
N LYS A 50 2.25 -6.85 -2.69
CA LYS A 50 3.05 -6.80 -3.93
C LYS A 50 3.56 -8.18 -4.31
N LYS A 51 3.94 -9.03 -3.35
CA LYS A 51 4.30 -10.44 -3.61
C LYS A 51 3.16 -11.24 -4.26
N LYS A 52 1.89 -10.85 -4.05
CA LYS A 52 0.72 -11.45 -4.72
C LYS A 52 0.41 -10.79 -6.07
N ILE A 53 0.76 -9.51 -6.24
CA ILE A 53 0.56 -8.75 -7.49
C ILE A 53 1.63 -9.09 -8.54
N SER A 54 2.87 -9.39 -8.15
CA SER A 54 3.89 -9.92 -9.08
C SER A 54 3.50 -11.28 -9.69
N LYS A 55 2.66 -12.08 -9.01
CA LYS A 55 2.02 -13.26 -9.64
C LYS A 55 0.83 -12.94 -10.54
N LYS A 56 0.33 -11.70 -10.54
CA LYS A 56 -0.86 -11.28 -11.30
C LYS A 56 -0.56 -10.26 -12.41
N GLN A 57 0.67 -9.72 -12.46
CA GLN A 57 1.17 -8.88 -13.56
C GLN A 57 1.91 -9.67 -14.66
N GLU A 58 2.04 -10.99 -14.56
CA GLU A 58 2.11 -11.85 -15.75
C GLU A 58 0.70 -11.98 -16.34
N LEU A 59 0.22 -10.92 -16.99
CA LEU A 59 -0.74 -11.11 -18.08
C LEU A 59 0.10 -11.24 -19.36
N PRO A 60 -0.16 -12.28 -20.17
CA PRO A 60 0.68 -12.65 -21.30
C PRO A 60 0.86 -11.47 -22.27
N PRO A 61 2.04 -11.33 -22.91
CA PRO A 61 2.19 -10.40 -24.02
C PRO A 61 1.13 -10.71 -25.06
N LYS A 62 0.24 -9.75 -25.33
CA LYS A 62 -0.70 -9.83 -26.44
C LYS A 62 0.10 -9.70 -27.72
N ASN A 63 0.38 -10.85 -28.34
CA ASN A 63 0.88 -10.96 -29.70
C ASN A 63 -0.16 -10.39 -30.67
N ASN A 64 0.25 -9.39 -31.45
CA ASN A 64 -0.38 -9.04 -32.72
C ASN A 64 0.69 -8.57 -33.72
#